data_AF-A0A0F6SDP3-F1
#
_entry.id   AF-A0A0F6SDP3-F1
#
_cell.length_a   1.000
_cell.length_b   1.000
_cell.length_c   1.000
_cell.angle_alpha   90.00
_cell.angle_beta   90.00
_cell.angle_gamma   90.00
#
_symmetry.space_group_name_H-M   'P 1'
#
loop_
_entity.id
_entity.type
_entity.pdbx_description
1 polymer ?
#
loop_
_entity_poly.entity_id
_entity_poly.type
_entity_poly.pdbx_seq_one_letter_code
_entity_poly.pdbx_strand_id
1 'polypeptide(L)'
;MRQTLRAGSFEARVEKRASYLLIVEGDDDITAAQMREYLDAVDRAAERAGTKNVMFDARGNHGPYVADVHAERWEFLTVRTKLERVAVLLPRELDVSRVNMTAIAKRGKARVRAFADEAAAEKWLSSG
;
A
#
# COMPACT_ATOMS: atom_id res chain seq x y z
N MET A 1 17.06 4.87 -4.47
CA MET A 1 16.06 5.83 -4.98
C MET A 1 15.20 6.30 -3.81
N ARG A 2 15.06 7.62 -3.63
CA ARG A 2 14.12 8.25 -2.68
C ARG A 2 13.33 9.31 -3.43
N GLN A 3 12.01 9.33 -3.27
CA GLN A 3 11.13 10.34 -3.87
C GLN A 3 9.90 10.55 -2.98
N THR A 4 9.18 11.65 -3.18
CA THR A 4 7.88 11.91 -2.55
C THR A 4 6.80 11.82 -3.62
N LEU A 5 5.71 11.13 -3.31
CA LEU A 5 4.47 11.13 -4.09
C LEU A 5 3.49 12.10 -3.45
N ARG A 6 2.74 12.84 -4.27
CA ARG A 6 1.73 13.80 -3.83
C ARG A 6 0.45 13.63 -4.61
N ALA A 7 -0.69 13.76 -3.95
CA ALA A 7 -2.01 13.82 -4.56
C ALA A 7 -2.88 14.81 -3.77
N GLY A 8 -2.95 16.07 -4.23
CA GLY A 8 -3.48 17.16 -3.43
C GLY A 8 -2.60 17.45 -2.20
N SER A 9 -3.21 17.47 -1.01
CA SER A 9 -2.53 17.63 0.28
C SER A 9 -1.84 16.35 0.76
N PHE A 10 -2.25 15.17 0.28
CA PHE A 10 -1.69 13.91 0.73
C PHE A 10 -0.26 13.70 0.20
N GLU A 11 0.66 13.41 1.10
CA GLU A 11 2.05 13.09 0.78
C GLU A 11 2.44 11.67 1.23
N ALA A 12 3.22 10.97 0.41
CA ALA A 12 3.82 9.70 0.76
C ALA A 12 5.31 9.68 0.38
N ARG A 13 6.16 9.22 1.30
CA ARG A 13 7.59 9.05 1.03
C ARG A 13 7.85 7.65 0.47
N VAL A 14 8.58 7.57 -0.64
CA VAL A 14 8.92 6.32 -1.30
C VAL A 14 10.42 6.07 -1.20
N GLU A 15 10.79 4.89 -0.72
CA GLU A 15 12.17 4.42 -0.62
C GLU A 15 12.33 3.06 -1.31
N LYS A 16 13.27 3.00 -2.26
CA LYS A 16 13.67 1.73 -2.88
C LYS A 16 14.48 0.91 -1.88
N ARG A 17 13.98 -0.28 -1.55
CA ARG A 17 14.68 -1.35 -0.84
C ARG A 17 15.18 -2.39 -1.85
N ALA A 18 15.89 -3.41 -1.36
CA ALA A 18 16.54 -4.41 -2.20
C ALA A 18 15.54 -5.10 -3.15
N SER A 19 14.41 -5.58 -2.62
CA SER A 19 13.41 -6.36 -3.37
C SER A 19 12.06 -5.65 -3.56
N TYR A 20 11.80 -4.53 -2.86
CA TYR A 20 10.51 -3.85 -2.84
C TYR A 20 10.63 -2.31 -2.77
N LEU A 21 9.51 -1.61 -2.91
CA LEU A 21 9.39 -0.20 -2.49
C LEU A 21 8.73 -0.10 -1.13
N LEU A 22 9.34 0.62 -0.21
CA LEU A 22 8.70 1.08 1.01
C LEU A 22 7.99 2.42 0.73
N ILE A 23 6.73 2.52 1.12
CA ILE A 23 5.89 3.70 0.96
C ILE A 23 5.34 4.09 2.32
N VAL A 24 5.83 5.19 2.88
CA VAL A 24 5.36 5.71 4.17
C VAL A 24 4.31 6.77 3.91
N GLU A 25 3.06 6.46 4.26
CA GLU A 25 1.90 7.32 4.06
C GLU A 25 1.83 8.40 5.15
N GLY A 26 1.55 9.65 4.76
CA GLY A 26 1.29 10.76 5.68
C GLY A 26 -0.11 10.71 6.28
N ASP A 27 -0.34 11.63 7.23
CA ASP A 27 -1.63 11.79 7.91
C ASP A 27 -2.37 12.98 7.29
N ASP A 28 -3.03 12.74 6.16
CA ASP A 28 -3.78 13.77 5.44
C ASP A 28 -5.11 13.21 4.93
N ASP A 29 -6.15 14.04 5.00
CA ASP A 29 -7.43 13.75 4.38
C ASP A 29 -7.27 13.65 2.86
N ILE A 30 -7.66 12.51 2.31
CA ILE A 30 -7.57 12.23 0.88
C ILE A 30 -8.95 11.85 0.33
N THR A 31 -9.26 12.36 -0.86
CA THR A 31 -10.47 11.97 -1.60
C THR A 31 -10.25 10.68 -2.40
N ALA A 32 -11.34 10.04 -2.82
CA ALA A 32 -11.27 8.87 -3.70
C ALA A 32 -10.48 9.15 -5.00
N ALA A 33 -10.70 10.31 -5.62
CA ALA A 33 -9.98 10.72 -6.83
C ALA A 33 -8.47 10.89 -6.60
N GLN A 34 -8.07 11.51 -5.48
CA GLN A 34 -6.66 11.65 -5.11
C GLN A 34 -6.04 10.30 -4.74
N MET A 35 -6.78 9.40 -4.07
CA MET A 35 -6.33 8.04 -3.79
C MET A 35 -6.04 7.28 -5.08
N ARG A 36 -6.90 7.42 -6.09
CA ARG A 36 -6.69 6.84 -7.42
C ARG A 36 -5.41 7.37 -8.07
N GLU A 37 -5.23 8.69 -8.11
CA GLU A 37 -4.03 9.33 -8.66
C GLU A 37 -2.75 8.85 -7.95
N TYR A 38 -2.79 8.80 -6.63
CA TYR A 38 -1.71 8.33 -5.78
C TYR A 38 -1.34 6.88 -6.10
N LEU A 39 -2.31 5.96 -6.14
CA LEU A 39 -2.06 4.55 -6.39
C LEU A 39 -1.52 4.30 -7.81
N ASP A 40 -2.00 5.05 -8.80
CA ASP A 40 -1.42 4.99 -10.15
C ASP A 40 0.03 5.50 -10.16
N ALA A 41 0.36 6.50 -9.32
CA ALA A 41 1.73 6.97 -9.16
C ALA A 41 2.62 5.94 -8.45
N VAL A 42 2.08 5.15 -7.53
CA VAL A 42 2.78 4.01 -6.90
C VAL A 42 3.15 2.96 -7.94
N ASP A 43 2.21 2.54 -8.80
CA ASP A 43 2.47 1.58 -9.87
C ASP A 43 3.60 2.06 -10.79
N ARG A 44 3.55 3.34 -11.21
CA ARG A 44 4.62 3.94 -12.02
C ARG A 44 5.95 3.99 -11.29
N ALA A 45 5.96 4.26 -9.98
CA ALA A 45 7.18 4.27 -9.18
C ALA A 45 7.79 2.87 -9.06
N ALA A 46 6.96 1.84 -8.86
CA ALA A 46 7.38 0.44 -8.80
C ALA A 46 7.96 -0.04 -10.14
N GLU A 47 7.32 0.32 -11.24
CA GLU A 47 7.78 0.03 -12.60
C GLU A 47 9.16 0.68 -12.88
N ARG A 48 9.33 1.98 -12.58
CA ARG A 48 10.64 2.66 -12.71
C ARG A 48 11.71 2.06 -11.80
N ALA A 49 11.32 1.60 -10.63
CA ALA A 49 12.20 0.92 -9.72
C ALA A 49 12.57 -0.50 -10.19
N GLY A 50 11.87 -1.09 -11.15
CA GLY A 50 12.07 -2.48 -11.55
C GLY A 50 11.67 -3.47 -10.44
N THR A 51 10.60 -3.18 -9.68
CA THR A 51 10.02 -4.13 -8.72
C THR A 51 8.51 -4.17 -8.86
N LYS A 52 7.91 -5.31 -8.48
CA LYS A 52 6.46 -5.49 -8.39
C LYS A 52 6.00 -5.70 -6.95
N ASN A 53 6.89 -5.47 -5.99
CA ASN A 53 6.67 -5.68 -4.57
C ASN A 53 6.65 -4.32 -3.86
N VAL A 54 5.63 -4.09 -3.04
CA VAL A 54 5.45 -2.84 -2.29
C VAL A 54 5.11 -3.14 -0.84
N MET A 55 5.64 -2.34 0.06
CA MET A 55 5.23 -2.24 1.45
C MET A 55 4.63 -0.86 1.70
N PHE A 56 3.36 -0.79 2.08
CA PHE A 56 2.74 0.43 2.59
C PHE A 56 2.88 0.47 4.10
N ASP A 57 3.51 1.51 4.62
CA ASP A 57 3.49 1.84 6.05
C ASP A 57 2.38 2.84 6.31
N ALA A 58 1.25 2.32 6.80
CA ALA A 58 0.06 3.08 7.14
C ALA A 58 -0.09 3.26 8.66
N ARG A 59 0.96 3.02 9.45
CA ARG A 59 0.92 3.19 10.92
C ARG A 59 0.70 4.64 11.35
N GLY A 60 1.15 5.59 10.54
CA GLY A 60 0.96 7.02 10.76
C GLY A 60 -0.35 7.58 10.20
N ASN A 61 -1.16 6.76 9.51
CA ASN A 61 -2.45 7.20 9.01
C ASN A 61 -3.49 7.08 10.14
N HIS A 62 -3.92 8.22 10.67
CA HIS A 62 -4.86 8.31 11.78
C HIS A 62 -6.23 8.87 11.36
N GLY A 63 -6.40 9.16 10.07
CA GLY A 63 -7.64 9.67 9.49
C GLY A 63 -8.85 8.75 9.70
N PRO A 64 -10.07 9.31 9.62
CA PRO A 64 -11.29 8.54 9.73
C PRO A 64 -11.43 7.53 8.57
N TYR A 65 -12.18 6.45 8.80
CA TYR A 65 -12.55 5.54 7.72
C TYR A 65 -13.45 6.25 6.71
N VAL A 66 -12.96 6.40 5.47
CA VAL A 66 -13.71 6.96 4.34
C VAL A 66 -14.00 5.87 3.32
N ALA A 67 -15.27 5.45 3.22
CA ALA A 67 -15.67 4.26 2.45
C ALA A 67 -15.18 4.26 0.99
N ASP A 68 -15.30 5.39 0.29
CA ASP A 68 -14.91 5.51 -1.11
C ASP A 68 -13.39 5.43 -1.31
N VAL A 69 -12.60 5.98 -0.38
CA VAL A 69 -11.14 5.87 -0.39
C VAL A 69 -10.71 4.41 -0.23
N HIS A 70 -11.35 3.69 0.69
CA HIS A 70 -11.12 2.26 0.87
C HIS A 70 -11.55 1.44 -0.36
N ALA A 71 -12.67 1.80 -0.99
CA ALA A 71 -13.13 1.15 -2.21
C ALA A 71 -12.11 1.31 -3.35
N GLU A 72 -11.60 2.52 -3.58
CA GLU A 72 -10.56 2.79 -4.59
C GLU A 72 -9.27 2.00 -4.34
N ARG A 73 -8.82 1.92 -3.08
CA ARG A 73 -7.64 1.13 -2.71
C ARG A 73 -7.85 -0.35 -3.02
N TRP A 74 -9.01 -0.90 -2.67
CA TRP A 74 -9.30 -2.30 -2.97
C TRP A 74 -9.44 -2.55 -4.47
N GLU A 75 -10.14 -1.69 -5.21
CA GLU A 75 -10.26 -1.79 -6.67
C GLU A 75 -8.90 -1.77 -7.35
N PHE A 76 -8.00 -0.89 -6.90
CA PHE A 76 -6.63 -0.87 -7.40
C PHE A 76 -5.92 -2.21 -7.17
N LEU A 77 -5.91 -2.72 -5.93
CA LEU A 77 -5.20 -3.96 -5.56
C LEU A 77 -5.78 -5.20 -6.26
N THR A 78 -7.08 -5.20 -6.55
CA THR A 78 -7.75 -6.36 -7.12
C THR A 78 -7.83 -6.35 -8.64
N VAL A 79 -7.96 -5.17 -9.26
CA VAL A 79 -8.28 -5.05 -10.69
C VAL A 79 -7.19 -4.31 -11.48
N ARG A 80 -6.63 -3.22 -10.96
CA ARG A 80 -5.87 -2.25 -11.79
C ARG A 80 -4.35 -2.43 -11.70
N THR A 81 -3.85 -2.85 -10.55
CA THR A 81 -2.40 -2.83 -10.27
C THR A 81 -1.58 -3.81 -11.12
N LYS A 82 -0.33 -3.43 -11.39
CA LYS A 82 0.73 -4.31 -11.92
C LYS A 82 1.56 -5.00 -10.82
N LEU A 83 1.30 -4.70 -9.55
CA LEU A 83 2.02 -5.27 -8.41
C LEU A 83 1.66 -6.74 -8.20
N GLU A 84 2.63 -7.52 -7.73
CA GLU A 84 2.47 -8.95 -7.43
C GLU A 84 2.27 -9.18 -5.94
N ARG A 85 3.03 -8.48 -5.08
CA ARG A 85 2.91 -8.57 -3.63
C ARG A 85 2.83 -7.20 -2.98
N VAL A 86 1.85 -7.06 -2.11
CA VAL A 86 1.62 -5.84 -1.34
C VAL A 86 1.55 -6.18 0.13
N ALA A 87 2.53 -5.70 0.89
CA ALA A 87 2.51 -5.72 2.34
C ALA A 87 1.90 -4.42 2.87
N VAL A 88 1.12 -4.49 3.95
CA VAL A 88 0.57 -3.31 4.63
C VAL A 88 0.92 -3.38 6.12
N LEU A 89 1.66 -2.39 6.62
CA LEU A 89 1.93 -2.23 8.05
C LEU A 89 0.81 -1.42 8.68
N LEU A 90 0.23 -1.99 9.75
CA LEU A 90 -0.86 -1.38 10.49
C LEU A 90 -0.51 -1.35 11.98
N PRO A 91 -0.99 -0.35 12.73
CA PRO A 91 -0.57 -0.15 14.11
C PRO A 91 -1.27 -1.11 15.10
N ARG A 92 -2.35 -1.77 14.70
CA ARG A 92 -3.19 -2.62 15.57
C ARG A 92 -3.45 -3.99 14.96
N GLU A 93 -3.36 -5.03 15.78
CA GLU A 93 -3.59 -6.42 15.36
C GLU A 93 -5.01 -6.67 14.79
N LEU A 94 -6.01 -5.96 15.32
CA LEU A 94 -7.38 -6.05 14.83
C LEU A 94 -7.48 -5.58 13.37
N ASP A 95 -6.78 -4.50 13.02
CA ASP A 95 -6.78 -3.95 11.67
C ASP A 95 -6.00 -4.86 10.71
N VAL A 96 -4.88 -5.44 11.17
CA VAL A 96 -4.16 -6.50 10.46
C VAL A 96 -5.09 -7.66 10.12
N SER A 97 -5.85 -8.13 11.11
CA SER A 97 -6.79 -9.26 10.93
C SER A 97 -7.89 -8.92 9.93
N ARG A 98 -8.49 -7.73 10.02
CA ARG A 98 -9.52 -7.25 9.09
C ARG A 98 -9.01 -7.19 7.66
N VAL A 99 -7.86 -6.56 7.42
CA VAL A 99 -7.28 -6.45 6.07
C VAL A 99 -6.94 -7.83 5.50
N ASN A 100 -6.37 -8.73 6.31
CA ASN A 100 -6.08 -10.09 5.86
C ASN A 100 -7.35 -10.87 5.49
N MET A 101 -8.42 -10.78 6.28
CA MET A 101 -9.71 -11.40 5.92
C MET A 101 -10.28 -10.83 4.62
N THR A 102 -10.23 -9.50 4.44
CA THR A 102 -10.69 -8.86 3.21
C THR A 102 -9.84 -9.27 1.99
N ALA A 103 -8.52 -9.36 2.15
CA ALA A 103 -7.62 -9.81 1.09
C ALA A 103 -7.94 -11.23 0.62
N ILE A 104 -8.23 -12.14 1.57
CA ILE A 104 -8.65 -13.51 1.26
C ILE A 104 -9.97 -13.52 0.49
N ALA A 105 -10.96 -12.72 0.92
CA ALA A 105 -12.28 -12.68 0.32
C ALA A 105 -12.27 -12.09 -1.10
N LYS A 106 -11.47 -11.05 -1.35
CA LYS A 106 -11.50 -10.28 -2.61
C LYS A 106 -10.66 -10.87 -3.74
N ARG A 107 -9.75 -11.82 -3.49
CA ARG A 107 -8.86 -12.50 -4.46
C ARG A 107 -8.49 -11.62 -5.69
N GLY A 108 -7.48 -10.78 -5.51
CA GLY A 108 -7.07 -9.79 -6.50
C GLY A 108 -5.89 -10.18 -7.38
N LYS A 109 -5.53 -9.29 -8.32
CA LYS A 109 -4.27 -9.34 -9.07
C LYS A 109 -3.05 -9.34 -8.15
N ALA A 110 -3.01 -8.46 -7.15
CA ALA A 110 -1.96 -8.46 -6.15
C ALA A 110 -2.29 -9.43 -5.01
N ARG A 111 -1.26 -10.14 -4.52
CA ARG A 111 -1.32 -10.82 -3.23
C ARG A 111 -1.14 -9.77 -2.15
N VAL A 112 -2.17 -9.54 -1.35
CA VAL A 112 -2.15 -8.54 -0.27
C VAL A 112 -2.03 -9.26 1.08
N ARG A 113 -1.15 -8.76 1.95
CA ARG A 113 -1.03 -9.23 3.34
C ARG A 113 -0.69 -8.08 4.28
N ALA A 114 -1.42 -7.99 5.38
CA ALA A 114 -1.15 -7.04 6.44
C ALA A 114 -0.28 -7.65 7.55
N PHE A 115 0.52 -6.80 8.19
CA PHE A 115 1.45 -7.14 9.28
C PHE A 115 1.46 -6.03 10.34
N ALA A 116 1.73 -6.40 11.59
CA ALA A 116 2.09 -5.43 12.64
C ALA A 116 3.61 -5.20 12.70
N ASP A 117 4.40 -6.17 12.25
CA ASP A 117 5.86 -6.17 12.27
C ASP A 117 6.45 -5.97 10.87
N GLU A 118 7.39 -5.03 10.77
CA GLU A 118 8.07 -4.67 9.53
C GLU A 118 9.01 -5.78 9.05
N ALA A 119 9.73 -6.44 9.97
CA ALA A 119 10.66 -7.50 9.60
C ALA A 119 9.93 -8.73 9.02
N ALA A 120 8.78 -9.11 9.60
CA ALA A 120 7.91 -10.14 9.06
C ALA A 120 7.39 -9.80 7.65
N ALA A 121 6.99 -8.54 7.43
CA ALA A 121 6.53 -8.06 6.14
C ALA A 121 7.66 -8.10 5.09
N GLU A 122 8.85 -7.64 5.45
CA GLU A 122 10.03 -7.66 4.57
C GLU A 122 10.45 -9.08 4.19
N LYS A 123 10.45 -10.00 5.16
CA LYS A 123 10.73 -11.42 4.91
C LYS A 123 9.76 -12.00 3.89
N TRP A 124 8.46 -11.71 4.04
CA TRP A 124 7.43 -12.19 3.12
C TRP A 124 7.54 -11.60 1.71
N LEU A 125 7.91 -10.32 1.58
CA LEU A 125 8.14 -9.70 0.28
C LEU A 125 9.36 -10.28 -0.44
N SER A 126 10.37 -10.71 0.30
CA SER A 126 11.63 -11.25 -0.23
C SER A 126 11.60 -12.75 -0.51
N SER A 127 10.59 -13.48 -0.02
CA SER A 127 10.56 -14.95 -0.02
C SER A 127 9.83 -15.59 -1.21
N GLY A 128 9.88 -15.01 -2.42
CA GLY A 128 9.55 -15.78 -3.62
C GLY A 128 9.27 -14.93 -4.83
#